data_AF-A0A961EIX3-F1
#
_entry.id   AF-A0A961EIX3-F1
#
_cell.length_a   1.000
_cell.length_b   1.000
_cell.length_c   1.000
_cell.angle_alpha   90.00
_cell.angle_beta   90.00
_cell.angle_gamma   90.00
#
_symmetry.space_group_name_H-M   'P 1'
#
loop_
_entity.id
_entity.type
_entity.pdbx_description
1 polymer ?
#
loop_
_entity_poly.entity_id
_entity_poly.type
_entity_poly.pdbx_seq_one_letter_code
_entity_poly.pdbx_strand_id
1 'polypeptide(L)'
;PGEANHAGTTRLADRRDAVLGLAGVIQGTREAAERRGCLATVGKVAIEPGGVNAIASHATGWLDARGANPEAVRGVIQDVTAMARAHGGAVHEESWTPVTEFTPDLVSRMR
;
A
#
# COMPACT_ATOMS: atom_id res chain seq x y z
N PRO A 1 -9.44 8.77 -0.40
CA PRO A 1 -10.48 9.50 -1.16
C PRO A 1 -10.12 10.99 -1.21
N GLY A 2 -10.73 11.74 -2.11
CA GLY A 2 -10.51 13.17 -2.31
C GLY A 2 -11.70 13.84 -2.98
N GLU A 3 -11.49 15.03 -3.54
CA GLU A 3 -12.50 15.81 -4.24
C GLU A 3 -11.92 16.40 -5.53
N ALA A 4 -12.52 16.05 -6.67
CA ALA A 4 -12.05 16.51 -7.97
C ALA A 4 -12.33 18.00 -8.13
N ASN A 5 -11.28 18.75 -8.43
CA ASN A 5 -11.32 20.20 -8.55
C ASN A 5 -10.18 20.68 -9.46
N HIS A 6 -10.24 21.93 -9.93
CA HIS A 6 -9.23 22.44 -10.86
C HIS A 6 -7.93 22.86 -10.13
N ALA A 7 -6.80 22.33 -10.58
CA ALA A 7 -5.51 22.49 -9.89
C ALA A 7 -5.00 23.95 -9.86
N GLY A 8 -5.42 24.79 -10.82
CA GLY A 8 -5.00 26.18 -10.90
C GLY A 8 -5.88 27.19 -10.16
N THR A 9 -7.11 26.83 -9.79
CA THR A 9 -8.10 27.78 -9.24
C THR A 9 -8.56 27.43 -7.83
N THR A 10 -8.38 26.19 -7.40
CA THR A 10 -8.69 25.78 -6.02
C THR A 10 -7.51 26.11 -5.09
N ARG A 11 -7.77 26.94 -4.07
CA ARG A 11 -6.77 27.30 -3.04
C ARG A 11 -6.29 26.05 -2.31
N LEU A 12 -5.02 26.00 -1.89
CA LEU A 12 -4.43 24.85 -1.19
C LEU A 12 -5.23 24.43 0.05
N ALA A 13 -5.72 25.39 0.84
CA ALA A 13 -6.49 25.13 2.05
C ALA A 13 -7.86 24.46 1.82
N ASP A 14 -8.40 24.58 0.60
CA ASP A 14 -9.69 24.00 0.23
C ASP A 14 -9.54 22.63 -0.46
N ARG A 15 -8.31 22.14 -0.66
CA ARG A 15 -8.07 20.90 -1.41
C ARG A 15 -8.31 19.67 -0.56
N ARG A 16 -8.91 18.66 -1.19
CA ARG A 16 -8.94 17.28 -0.72
C ARG A 16 -8.30 16.39 -1.78
N ASP A 17 -6.98 16.25 -1.73
CA ASP A 17 -6.21 15.55 -2.76
C ASP A 17 -5.97 14.08 -2.38
N ALA A 18 -6.59 13.16 -3.13
CA ALA A 18 -6.44 11.73 -2.87
C ALA A 18 -5.00 11.20 -3.06
N VAL A 19 -4.20 11.85 -3.92
CA VAL A 19 -2.83 11.40 -4.21
C VAL A 19 -1.92 11.62 -3.01
N LEU A 20 -2.12 12.68 -2.22
CA LEU A 20 -1.31 12.93 -1.02
C LEU A 20 -1.52 11.85 0.05
N GLY A 21 -2.76 11.40 0.23
CA GLY A 21 -3.07 10.29 1.13
C GLY A 21 -2.41 8.99 0.65
N LEU A 22 -2.52 8.68 -0.65
CA LEU A 22 -1.88 7.49 -1.21
C LEU A 22 -0.34 7.56 -1.14
N ALA A 23 0.27 8.72 -1.36
CA ALA A 23 1.71 8.92 -1.26
C ALA A 23 2.23 8.62 0.15
N GLY A 24 1.53 9.09 1.18
CA GLY A 24 1.86 8.75 2.57
C GLY A 24 1.77 7.25 2.85
N VAL A 25 0.74 6.58 2.31
CA VAL A 25 0.60 5.12 2.41
C VAL A 25 1.72 4.38 1.67
N ILE A 26 2.15 4.84 0.50
CA ILE A 26 3.25 4.25 -0.26
C ILE A 26 4.57 4.33 0.52
N GLN A 27 4.89 5.50 1.07
CA GLN A 27 6.10 5.68 1.89
C GLN A 27 6.04 4.82 3.15
N GLY A 28 4.93 4.89 3.89
CA GLY A 28 4.75 4.11 5.11
C GLY A 28 4.73 2.59 4.89
N THR A 29 4.31 2.13 3.72
CA THR A 29 4.39 0.71 3.33
C THR A 29 5.83 0.21 3.36
N ARG A 30 6.76 0.97 2.75
CA ARG A 30 8.18 0.62 2.72
C ARG A 30 8.75 0.57 4.14
N GLU A 31 8.45 1.57 4.95
CA GLU A 31 8.93 1.63 6.34
C GLU A 31 8.36 0.49 7.20
N ALA A 32 7.08 0.15 7.02
CA ALA A 32 6.45 -0.96 7.75
C ALA A 32 7.10 -2.30 7.40
N ALA A 33 7.42 -2.52 6.12
CA ALA A 33 8.13 -3.71 5.68
C ALA A 33 9.53 -3.80 6.28
N GLU A 34 10.30 -2.71 6.26
CA GLU A 34 11.64 -2.65 6.86
C GLU A 34 11.61 -2.97 8.36
N ARG A 35 10.71 -2.33 9.12
CA ARG A 35 10.58 -2.57 10.57
C ARG A 35 10.21 -4.01 10.90
N ARG A 36 9.47 -4.69 10.02
CA ARG A 36 8.98 -6.06 10.23
C ARG A 36 9.83 -7.12 9.55
N GLY A 37 10.97 -6.74 8.94
CA GLY A 37 11.84 -7.68 8.24
C GLY A 37 11.15 -8.36 7.04
N CYS A 38 10.23 -7.66 6.38
CA CYS A 38 9.47 -8.14 5.23
C CYS A 38 9.84 -7.35 3.97
N LEU A 39 9.33 -7.80 2.84
CA LEU A 39 9.31 -7.06 1.58
C LEU A 39 7.89 -6.54 1.36
N ALA A 40 7.75 -5.29 0.92
CA ALA A 40 6.47 -4.78 0.43
C ALA A 40 6.68 -3.78 -0.70
N THR A 41 5.86 -3.89 -1.75
CA THR A 41 5.96 -3.07 -2.95
C THR A 41 4.57 -2.60 -3.38
N VAL A 42 4.39 -1.29 -3.54
CA VAL A 42 3.23 -0.75 -4.28
C VAL A 42 3.62 -0.67 -5.75
N GLY A 43 3.19 -1.66 -6.54
CA GLY A 43 3.65 -1.84 -7.93
C GLY A 43 2.78 -1.17 -8.98
N LYS A 44 1.57 -0.74 -8.61
CA LYS A 44 0.60 -0.13 -9.51
C LYS A 44 -0.19 0.93 -8.76
N VAL A 45 -0.51 2.02 -9.45
CA VAL A 45 -1.40 3.07 -8.97
C VAL A 45 -2.39 3.45 -10.07
N ALA A 46 -3.59 3.85 -9.67
CA ALA A 46 -4.60 4.45 -10.53
C ALA A 46 -5.10 5.72 -9.87
N ILE A 47 -5.21 6.80 -10.64
CA ILE A 47 -5.58 8.14 -10.15
C ILE A 47 -6.76 8.63 -10.98
N GLU A 48 -7.80 9.12 -10.31
CA GLU A 48 -9.00 9.64 -10.94
C GLU A 48 -9.20 11.11 -10.54
N PRO A 49 -9.45 12.04 -11.50
CA PRO A 49 -9.57 11.80 -12.94
C PRO A 49 -8.23 11.61 -13.69
N GLY A 50 -7.08 11.80 -13.02
CA GLY A 50 -5.75 11.57 -13.62
C GLY A 50 -5.25 12.66 -14.57
N GLY A 51 -5.95 13.80 -14.65
CA GLY A 51 -5.51 14.96 -15.41
C GLY A 51 -4.45 15.77 -14.67
N VAL A 52 -3.41 16.23 -15.39
CA VAL A 52 -2.30 17.04 -14.81
C VAL A 52 -2.78 18.35 -14.19
N ASN A 53 -3.91 18.87 -14.64
CA ASN A 53 -4.54 20.10 -14.18
C ASN A 53 -5.75 19.88 -13.26
N ALA A 54 -5.92 18.67 -12.73
CA ALA A 54 -7.03 18.31 -11.85
C ALA A 54 -6.50 17.72 -10.52
N ILE A 55 -7.09 18.16 -9.41
CA ILE A 55 -6.93 17.52 -8.11
C ILE A 55 -7.63 16.16 -8.17
N ALA A 56 -7.00 15.12 -7.64
CA ALA A 56 -7.54 13.77 -7.67
C ALA A 56 -8.69 13.58 -6.67
N SER A 57 -9.84 13.11 -7.16
CA SER A 57 -10.95 12.65 -6.32
C SER A 57 -10.72 11.25 -5.76
N HIS A 58 -9.94 10.42 -6.46
CA HIS A 58 -9.67 9.06 -6.02
C HIS A 58 -8.26 8.61 -6.41
N ALA A 59 -7.68 7.75 -5.58
CA ALA A 59 -6.40 7.13 -5.85
C ALA A 59 -6.42 5.72 -5.26
N THR A 60 -6.04 4.74 -6.08
CA THR A 60 -5.98 3.32 -5.73
C THR A 60 -4.56 2.83 -5.92
N GLY A 61 -4.02 2.09 -4.96
CA GLY A 61 -2.72 1.44 -5.04
C GLY A 61 -2.83 -0.06 -4.86
N TRP A 62 -1.99 -0.83 -5.56
CA TRP A 62 -1.88 -2.27 -5.38
C TRP A 62 -0.56 -2.61 -4.72
N LEU A 63 -0.64 -3.33 -3.61
CA LEU A 63 0.47 -3.69 -2.75
C LEU A 63 0.68 -5.19 -2.75
N ASP A 64 1.93 -5.61 -2.98
CA ASP A 64 2.41 -6.98 -2.78
C ASP A 64 3.33 -6.98 -1.55
N ALA A 65 3.05 -7.83 -0.55
CA ALA A 65 3.87 -7.99 0.63
C ALA A 65 4.24 -9.46 0.86
N ARG A 66 5.52 -9.71 1.17
CA ARG A 66 6.12 -11.04 1.27
C ARG A 66 7.09 -11.11 2.45
N GLY A 67 7.19 -12.29 3.06
CA GLY A 67 8.10 -12.53 4.16
C GLY A 67 8.09 -13.99 4.60
N ALA A 68 9.16 -14.44 5.23
CA ALA A 68 9.27 -15.81 5.75
C ALA A 68 8.38 -16.06 6.97
N ASN A 69 8.07 -15.00 7.74
CA ASN A 69 7.13 -15.06 8.87
C ASN A 69 5.75 -14.52 8.43
N PRO A 70 4.70 -15.38 8.33
CA PRO A 70 3.34 -14.96 8.01
C PRO A 70 2.79 -13.86 8.92
N GLU A 71 3.09 -13.91 10.22
CA GLU A 71 2.60 -12.93 11.19
C GLU A 71 3.21 -11.56 10.95
N ALA A 72 4.50 -11.52 10.57
CA ALA A 72 5.17 -10.27 10.22
C ALA A 72 4.54 -9.63 8.98
N VAL A 73 4.20 -10.41 7.95
CA VAL A 73 3.50 -9.92 6.75
C VAL A 73 2.11 -9.40 7.12
N ARG A 74 1.33 -10.16 7.91
CA ARG A 74 0.03 -9.69 8.42
C ARG A 74 0.16 -8.39 9.21
N GLY A 75 1.24 -8.23 9.97
CA GLY A 75 1.58 -6.99 10.65
C GLY A 75 1.84 -5.81 9.70
N VAL A 76 2.54 -6.03 8.58
CA VAL A 76 2.70 -4.99 7.54
C VAL A 76 1.33 -4.54 7.03
N ILE A 77 0.44 -5.49 6.73
CA ILE A 77 -0.92 -5.18 6.24
C ILE A 77 -1.74 -4.41 7.30
N GLN A 78 -1.60 -4.74 8.58
CA GLN A 78 -2.26 -4.00 9.67
C GLN A 78 -1.77 -2.55 9.75
N ASP A 79 -0.45 -2.32 9.70
CA ASP A 79 0.13 -0.97 9.72
C ASP A 79 -0.36 -0.15 8.52
N VAL A 80 -0.32 -0.74 7.32
CA VAL A 80 -0.79 -0.10 6.08
C VAL A 80 -2.29 0.19 6.14
N THR A 81 -3.09 -0.71 6.69
CA THR A 81 -4.53 -0.51 6.86
C THR A 81 -4.82 0.65 7.80
N ALA A 82 -4.07 0.78 8.90
CA ALA A 82 -4.22 1.91 9.82
C ALA A 82 -3.86 3.25 9.14
N MET A 83 -2.76 3.29 8.39
CA MET A 83 -2.37 4.49 7.61
C MET A 83 -3.42 4.86 6.56
N ALA A 84 -3.91 3.88 5.79
CA ALA A 84 -4.96 4.11 4.80
C ALA A 84 -6.23 4.69 5.45
N ARG A 85 -6.66 4.14 6.59
CA ARG A 85 -7.82 4.63 7.34
C ARG A 85 -7.62 6.06 7.88
N ALA A 86 -6.41 6.40 8.32
CA ALA A 86 -6.09 7.76 8.75
C ALA A 86 -6.26 8.79 7.62
N HIS A 87 -6.10 8.37 6.36
CA HIS A 87 -6.38 9.15 5.15
C HIS A 87 -7.80 8.93 4.58
N GLY A 88 -8.70 8.30 5.33
CA GLY A 88 -10.08 8.00 4.92
C GLY A 88 -10.20 6.92 3.83
N GLY A 89 -9.12 6.18 3.55
CA GLY A 89 -9.10 5.07 2.59
C GLY A 89 -9.53 3.73 3.21
N ALA A 90 -9.68 2.73 2.33
CA ALA A 90 -9.95 1.36 2.70
C ALA A 90 -8.94 0.42 2.02
N VAL A 91 -8.73 -0.75 2.61
CA VAL A 91 -7.85 -1.80 2.09
C VAL A 91 -8.68 -3.07 1.93
N HIS A 92 -8.49 -3.77 0.82
CA HIS A 92 -9.12 -5.05 0.49
C HIS A 92 -8.05 -6.06 0.10
N GLU A 93 -8.11 -7.28 0.66
CA GLU A 93 -7.20 -8.37 0.33
C GLU A 93 -7.67 -9.06 -0.95
N GLU A 94 -6.89 -8.98 -2.03
CA GLU A 94 -7.19 -9.71 -3.27
C GLU A 94 -6.76 -11.18 -3.21
N SER A 95 -5.66 -11.47 -2.50
CA SER A 95 -5.18 -12.83 -2.32
C SER A 95 -4.25 -12.97 -1.11
N TRP A 96 -4.17 -14.20 -0.59
CA TRP A 96 -3.18 -14.61 0.41
C TRP A 96 -2.66 -16.00 0.07
N THR A 97 -1.34 -16.19 0.13
CA THR A 97 -0.70 -17.48 -0.07
C THR A 97 0.09 -17.84 1.19
N PRO A 98 -0.19 -18.97 1.85
CA PRO A 98 0.59 -19.42 3.02
C PRO A 98 2.05 -19.71 2.66
N VAL A 99 2.90 -19.77 3.69
CA VAL A 99 4.27 -20.25 3.52
C VAL A 99 4.24 -21.67 2.98
N THR A 100 5.07 -21.91 1.96
CA THR A 100 5.30 -23.25 1.43
C THR A 100 6.62 -23.75 1.98
N GLU A 101 6.56 -24.78 2.82
CA GLU A 101 7.75 -25.38 3.42
C GLU A 101 8.34 -26.45 2.50
N PHE A 102 9.66 -26.51 2.42
CA PHE A 102 10.35 -27.63 1.78
C PHE A 102 10.42 -28.83 2.71
N THR A 103 10.33 -30.04 2.16
CA THR A 103 10.47 -31.28 2.94
C THR A 103 11.85 -31.33 3.63
N PRO A 104 11.91 -31.42 4.98
CA PRO A 104 13.18 -31.36 5.72
C PRO A 104 14.21 -32.40 5.27
N ASP A 105 13.76 -33.62 4.98
CA ASP A 105 14.62 -34.71 4.50
C ASP A 105 15.24 -34.44 3.12
N LEU A 106 14.57 -33.67 2.26
CA LEU A 106 15.13 -33.28 0.97
C LEU A 106 16.14 -32.15 1.14
N VAL A 107 15.86 -31.19 2.03
CA VAL A 107 16.79 -30.09 2.35
C VAL A 107 18.09 -30.62 2.94
N SER A 108 18.04 -31.64 3.81
CA SER A 108 19.23 -32.21 4.46
C SER A 108 20.18 -32.90 3.46
N ARG A 109 19.67 -33.35 2.31
CA ARG A 109 20.43 -34.02 1.25
C ARG A 109 21.19 -33.06 0.31
N MET A 110 20.98 -31.76 0.42
CA MET A 110 21.65 -30.73 -0.41
C MET A 110 22.89 -30.11 0.26
N ARG A 111 23.29 -30.62 1.44
CA ARG A 111 24.51 -30.23 2.15
C ARG A 111 25.66 -31.18 1.82
#